data_AF-A0A2N1NQ96-F1
#
_entry.id   AF-A0A2N1NQ96-F1
#
_cell.length_a   1.000
_cell.length_b   1.000
_cell.length_c   1.000
_cell.angle_alpha   90.00
_cell.angle_beta   90.00
_cell.angle_gamma   90.00
#
_symmetry.space_group_name_H-M   'P 1'
#
loop_
_entity.id
_entity.type
_entity.pdbx_description
1 polymer ?
#
loop_
_entity_poly.entity_id
_entity_poly.type
_entity_poly.pdbx_seq_one_letter_code
_entity_poly.pdbx_strand_id
1 'polypeptide(L)'
;MKIYRAETGKRIQVRKSFESLGDLKAELEQVGGVPISSQILMTSFGLQLKTEMINDANKATGKDEYIIFLFDRDLLDVNNTYDQTPLVEGLSLEPPIIAPAASNILTRLQNRGSWNNINLSEECGAYVNLFQTHHSQGQLFVKTAEKHAGICKLLYQEQKIQQMALDVAITNLNSHCRSIIEAHEDVYTFAEKEITKQTRLIQSLSTDIETLRRITIHFIAEDKLIILAKEGKQAYDQISNRVQELTSLVRAVQSDFLK
;
A
#
# COMPACT_ATOMS: atom_id res chain seq x y z
N MET A 1 -17.93 3.11 -0.05
CA MET A 1 -16.45 3.16 -0.12
C MET A 1 -16.00 3.87 -1.40
N LYS A 2 -14.86 4.56 -1.33
CA LYS A 2 -14.15 5.10 -2.50
C LYS A 2 -12.79 4.44 -2.61
N ILE A 3 -12.38 4.10 -3.83
CA ILE A 3 -11.11 3.44 -4.08
C ILE A 3 -10.28 4.28 -5.03
N TYR A 4 -9.02 4.50 -4.67
CA TYR A 4 -8.06 5.26 -5.46
C TYR A 4 -6.80 4.45 -5.68
N ARG A 5 -6.22 4.56 -6.87
CA ARG A 5 -4.86 4.11 -7.13
C ARG A 5 -3.90 5.08 -6.45
N ALA A 6 -3.06 4.59 -5.55
CA ALA A 6 -2.22 5.43 -4.71
C ALA A 6 -1.20 6.23 -5.54
N GLU A 7 -0.63 5.61 -6.58
CA GLU A 7 0.45 6.19 -7.37
C GLU A 7 -0.02 7.23 -8.37
N THR A 8 -1.30 7.23 -8.76
CA THR A 8 -1.85 8.18 -9.74
C THR A 8 -2.93 9.09 -9.15
N GLY A 9 -3.46 8.78 -7.97
CA GLY A 9 -4.60 9.50 -7.40
C GLY A 9 -5.92 9.31 -8.14
N LYS A 10 -5.94 8.48 -9.21
CA LYS A 10 -7.13 8.21 -10.01
C LYS A 10 -8.12 7.36 -9.23
N ARG A 11 -9.39 7.74 -9.30
CA ARG A 11 -10.49 6.94 -8.72
C ARG A 11 -10.72 5.70 -9.57
N ILE A 12 -10.72 4.54 -8.93
CA ILE A 12 -11.05 3.28 -9.58
C ILE A 12 -12.57 3.11 -9.51
N GLN A 13 -13.21 2.98 -10.66
CA GLN A 13 -14.65 2.76 -10.73
C GLN A 13 -14.93 1.27 -10.51
N VAL A 14 -15.56 0.97 -9.38
CA VAL A 14 -15.92 -0.39 -8.98
C VAL A 14 -17.41 -0.50 -8.65
N ARG A 15 -17.90 -1.72 -8.46
CA ARG A 15 -19.26 -1.98 -7.95
C ARG A 15 -19.45 -1.43 -6.53
N LYS A 16 -20.71 -1.29 -6.12
CA LYS A 16 -21.05 -0.59 -4.86
C LYS A 16 -20.74 -1.39 -3.59
N SER A 17 -20.69 -2.71 -3.66
CA SER A 17 -20.53 -3.59 -2.49
C SER A 17 -19.83 -4.90 -2.85
N PHE A 18 -19.13 -5.47 -1.88
CA PHE A 18 -18.36 -6.70 -2.03
C PHE A 18 -18.69 -7.68 -0.91
N GLU A 19 -18.79 -8.98 -1.21
CA GLU A 19 -19.08 -10.00 -0.19
C GLU A 19 -17.80 -10.38 0.57
N SER A 20 -16.66 -10.39 -0.12
CA SER A 20 -15.37 -10.70 0.47
C SER A 20 -14.26 -9.72 0.05
N LEU A 21 -13.16 -9.71 0.81
CA LEU A 21 -11.92 -9.04 0.42
C LEU A 21 -11.33 -9.65 -0.85
N GLY A 22 -11.51 -10.96 -1.06
CA GLY A 22 -11.06 -11.65 -2.27
C GLY A 22 -11.76 -11.11 -3.51
N ASP A 23 -13.07 -10.91 -3.45
CA ASP A 23 -13.83 -10.38 -4.59
C ASP A 23 -13.40 -8.95 -4.93
N LEU A 24 -13.13 -8.15 -3.89
CA LEU A 24 -12.60 -6.80 -4.08
C LEU A 24 -11.26 -6.83 -4.80
N LYS A 25 -10.34 -7.69 -4.36
CA LYS A 25 -9.03 -7.82 -5.00
C LYS A 25 -9.12 -8.30 -6.45
N ALA A 26 -10.01 -9.26 -6.73
CA ALA A 26 -10.23 -9.76 -8.08
C ALA A 26 -10.78 -8.67 -9.02
N GLU A 27 -11.74 -7.87 -8.56
CA GLU A 27 -12.24 -6.75 -9.36
C GLU A 27 -11.17 -5.66 -9.57
N LEU A 28 -10.36 -5.39 -8.55
CA LEU A 28 -9.26 -4.42 -8.67
C LEU A 28 -8.13 -4.90 -9.59
N GLU A 29 -7.92 -6.21 -9.72
CA GLU A 29 -7.01 -6.75 -10.73
C GLU A 29 -7.58 -6.54 -12.12
N GLN A 30 -8.87 -6.84 -12.32
CA GLN A 30 -9.56 -6.68 -13.60
C GLN A 30 -9.63 -5.22 -14.07
N VAL A 31 -9.94 -4.28 -13.17
CA VAL A 31 -10.19 -2.88 -13.51
C VAL A 31 -8.95 -2.00 -13.31
N GLY A 32 -8.16 -2.28 -12.26
CA GLY A 32 -6.98 -1.50 -11.89
C GLY A 32 -5.68 -2.01 -12.50
N GLY A 33 -5.66 -3.25 -13.00
CA GLY A 33 -4.49 -3.87 -13.64
C GLY A 33 -3.36 -4.25 -12.68
N VAL A 34 -3.60 -4.21 -11.36
CA VAL A 34 -2.62 -4.60 -10.34
C VAL A 34 -2.87 -6.05 -9.94
N PRO A 35 -1.92 -6.99 -10.12
CA PRO A 35 -2.09 -8.39 -9.77
C PRO A 35 -2.46 -8.59 -8.30
N ILE A 36 -3.35 -9.52 -7.97
CA ILE A 36 -3.83 -9.77 -6.59
C ILE A 36 -2.67 -9.96 -5.60
N SER A 37 -1.59 -10.62 -6.02
CA SER A 37 -0.37 -10.86 -5.23
C SER A 37 0.40 -9.58 -4.87
N SER A 38 0.26 -8.56 -5.71
CA SER A 38 0.98 -7.28 -5.64
C SER A 38 0.11 -6.18 -5.02
N GLN A 39 -1.19 -6.43 -4.80
CA GLN A 39 -2.10 -5.44 -4.20
C GLN A 39 -1.86 -5.26 -2.69
N ILE A 40 -1.56 -4.03 -2.30
CA ILE A 40 -1.58 -3.56 -0.91
C ILE A 40 -2.75 -2.60 -0.75
N LEU A 41 -3.78 -3.02 -0.01
CA LEU A 41 -4.97 -2.21 0.23
C LEU A 41 -4.90 -1.56 1.61
N MET A 42 -4.94 -0.24 1.64
CA MET A 42 -4.88 0.55 2.86
C MET A 42 -6.11 1.43 3.01
N THR A 43 -6.60 1.55 4.22
CA THR A 43 -7.65 2.50 4.57
C THR A 43 -7.06 3.89 4.83
N SER A 44 -7.88 4.94 4.74
CA SER A 44 -7.52 6.31 5.12
C SER A 44 -7.01 6.47 6.55
N PHE A 45 -7.14 5.45 7.39
CA PHE A 45 -6.66 5.45 8.77
C PHE A 45 -5.24 4.89 8.93
N GLY A 46 -4.53 4.56 7.83
CA GLY A 46 -3.19 3.96 7.93
C GLY A 46 -3.19 2.47 8.22
N LEU A 47 -4.35 1.81 8.19
CA LEU A 47 -4.50 0.38 8.45
C LEU A 47 -4.67 -0.39 7.15
N GLN A 48 -4.01 -1.54 7.04
CA GLN A 48 -4.24 -2.48 5.94
C GLN A 48 -5.68 -3.01 6.03
N LEU A 49 -6.37 -3.04 4.89
CA LEU A 49 -7.74 -3.53 4.80
C LEU A 49 -7.78 -5.04 5.06
N LYS A 50 -8.57 -5.43 6.06
CA LYS A 50 -8.79 -6.84 6.43
C LYS A 50 -10.20 -7.30 6.07
N THR A 51 -10.42 -8.61 6.04
CA THR A 51 -11.71 -9.21 5.64
C THR A 51 -12.86 -8.75 6.52
N GLU A 52 -12.62 -8.64 7.82
CA GLU A 52 -13.59 -8.16 8.82
C GLU A 52 -14.06 -6.72 8.57
N MET A 53 -13.25 -5.89 7.89
CA MET A 53 -13.55 -4.48 7.63
C MET A 53 -14.42 -4.26 6.40
N ILE A 54 -14.63 -5.28 5.55
CA ILE A 54 -15.36 -5.15 4.28
C ILE A 54 -16.82 -4.75 4.50
N ASN A 55 -17.47 -5.36 5.49
CA ASN A 55 -18.86 -5.05 5.81
C ASN A 55 -19.03 -3.60 6.26
N ASP A 56 -18.09 -3.09 7.06
CA ASP A 56 -18.11 -1.71 7.52
C ASP A 56 -17.82 -0.74 6.37
N ALA A 57 -16.83 -1.06 5.52
CA ALA A 57 -16.49 -0.27 4.34
C ALA A 57 -17.65 -0.19 3.32
N ASN A 58 -18.43 -1.26 3.17
CA ASN A 58 -19.63 -1.30 2.33
C ASN A 58 -20.74 -0.39 2.87
N LYS A 59 -20.95 -0.38 4.19
CA LYS A 59 -22.05 0.37 4.85
C LYS A 59 -21.74 1.85 5.06
N ALA A 60 -20.46 2.18 5.22
CA ALA A 60 -20.02 3.52 5.52
C ALA A 60 -20.31 4.50 4.38
N THR A 61 -21.02 5.60 4.69
CA THR A 61 -21.43 6.63 3.73
C THR A 61 -21.21 8.03 4.30
N GLY A 62 -21.17 9.03 3.42
CA GLY A 62 -21.03 10.42 3.83
C GLY A 62 -19.67 10.73 4.44
N LYS A 63 -19.66 11.21 5.69
CA LYS A 63 -18.44 11.62 6.40
C LYS A 63 -17.59 10.44 6.87
N ASP A 64 -18.23 9.29 7.10
CA ASP A 64 -17.56 8.08 7.58
C ASP A 64 -17.16 7.16 6.41
N GLU A 65 -17.38 7.59 5.16
CA GLU A 65 -17.10 6.78 3.98
C GLU A 65 -15.63 6.37 3.93
N TYR A 66 -15.40 5.05 3.90
CA TYR A 66 -14.05 4.50 3.79
C TYR A 66 -13.42 4.89 2.46
N ILE A 67 -12.25 5.51 2.55
CA ILE A 67 -11.34 5.72 1.43
C ILE A 67 -10.29 4.60 1.49
N ILE A 68 -10.18 3.86 0.40
CA ILE A 68 -9.24 2.77 0.22
C ILE A 68 -8.22 3.17 -0.84
N PHE A 69 -6.95 3.06 -0.49
CA PHE A 69 -5.82 3.24 -1.38
C PHE A 69 -5.32 1.87 -1.82
N LEU A 70 -5.26 1.66 -3.13
CA LEU A 70 -4.61 0.53 -3.76
C LEU A 70 -3.18 0.94 -4.11
N PHE A 71 -2.22 0.30 -3.46
CA PHE A 71 -0.80 0.38 -3.78
C PHE A 71 -0.38 -0.87 -4.55
N ASP A 72 0.54 -0.69 -5.47
CA ASP A 72 1.20 -1.76 -6.19
C ASP A 72 2.56 -2.07 -5.55
N ARG A 73 2.68 -3.25 -4.96
CA ARG A 73 3.92 -3.73 -4.34
C ARG A 73 5.07 -3.76 -5.34
N ASP A 74 4.79 -4.06 -6.61
CA ASP A 74 5.84 -4.23 -7.62
C ASP A 74 6.51 -2.90 -7.96
N LEU A 75 5.81 -1.77 -7.75
CA LEU A 75 6.35 -0.41 -7.87
C LEU A 75 7.18 0.03 -6.67
N LEU A 76 7.04 -0.65 -5.53
CA LEU A 76 7.78 -0.36 -4.30
C LEU A 76 9.06 -1.19 -4.16
N ASP A 77 9.22 -2.24 -4.97
CA ASP A 77 10.42 -3.07 -4.95
C ASP A 77 11.58 -2.36 -5.67
N VAL A 78 12.61 -2.03 -4.91
CA VAL A 78 13.84 -1.36 -5.37
C VAL A 78 14.58 -2.17 -6.43
N ASN A 79 14.37 -3.49 -6.47
CA ASN A 79 15.01 -4.39 -7.43
C ASN A 79 14.21 -4.57 -8.72
N ASN A 80 12.97 -4.07 -8.78
CA ASN A 80 12.15 -4.16 -9.97
C ASN A 80 12.61 -3.10 -10.98
N THR A 81 13.37 -3.55 -11.97
CA THR A 81 13.81 -2.76 -13.12
C THR A 81 12.77 -2.75 -14.25
N TYR A 82 11.58 -3.34 -14.03
CA TYR A 82 10.50 -3.29 -15.00
C TYR A 82 10.12 -1.85 -15.31
N ASP A 83 10.10 -1.56 -16.61
CA ASP A 83 9.90 -0.27 -17.24
C ASP A 83 9.06 0.67 -16.37
N GLN A 84 9.72 1.72 -15.86
CA GLN A 84 9.04 2.92 -15.37
C GLN A 84 8.42 3.64 -16.58
N THR A 85 7.55 2.96 -17.34
CA THR A 85 6.57 3.65 -18.18
C THR A 85 5.88 4.65 -17.25
N PRO A 86 5.92 5.95 -17.59
CA PRO A 86 5.30 6.95 -16.74
C PRO A 86 3.85 6.54 -16.48
N LEU A 87 3.54 6.22 -15.21
CA LEU A 87 2.14 6.05 -14.75
C LEU A 87 1.31 7.31 -15.00
N VAL A 88 2.00 8.43 -15.22
CA VAL A 88 1.45 9.67 -15.77
C VAL A 88 1.20 9.45 -17.26
N GLU A 89 -0.06 9.14 -17.57
CA GLU A 89 -0.61 9.17 -18.92
C GLU A 89 -0.20 10.50 -19.58
N GLY A 90 0.59 10.43 -20.66
CA GLY A 90 1.07 11.61 -21.37
C GLY A 90 -0.11 12.45 -21.83
N LEU A 91 -0.32 13.59 -21.18
CA LEU A 91 -1.40 14.49 -21.53
C LEU A 91 -1.15 15.00 -22.95
N SER A 92 -2.01 14.58 -23.88
CA SER A 92 -2.00 15.08 -25.25
C SER A 92 -2.45 16.54 -25.22
N LEU A 93 -1.47 17.44 -25.13
CA LEU A 93 -1.66 18.86 -25.39
C LEU A 93 -2.02 18.99 -26.87
N GLU A 94 -3.06 19.78 -27.16
CA GLU A 94 -3.44 20.05 -28.54
C GLU A 94 -2.26 20.68 -29.31
N PRO A 95 -2.15 20.43 -30.63
CA PRO A 95 -1.11 21.05 -31.43
C PRO A 95 -1.20 22.58 -31.30
N PRO A 96 -0.05 23.28 -31.33
CA PRO A 96 -0.01 24.73 -31.17
C PRO A 96 -0.90 25.39 -32.23
N ILE A 97 -1.68 26.39 -31.80
CA ILE A 97 -2.56 27.17 -32.69
C ILE A 97 -1.66 27.88 -33.71
N ILE A 98 -1.63 27.35 -34.94
CA ILE A 98 -0.89 27.95 -36.05
C ILE A 98 -1.61 29.26 -36.40
N ALA A 99 -0.89 30.37 -36.30
CA ALA A 99 -1.42 31.67 -36.71
C ALA A 99 -1.85 31.60 -38.18
N PRO A 100 -3.07 32.03 -38.54
CA PRO A 100 -3.54 31.97 -39.91
C PRO A 100 -2.70 32.92 -40.79
N ALA A 101 -2.70 32.66 -42.09
CA ALA A 101 -2.06 33.49 -43.13
C ALA A 101 -2.64 34.92 -43.28
N ALA A 102 -3.29 35.45 -42.23
CA ALA A 102 -3.77 36.83 -42.09
C ALA A 102 -2.67 37.87 -42.32
N SER A 103 -1.41 37.48 -42.11
CA SER A 103 -0.24 38.28 -42.46
C SER A 103 -0.27 38.72 -43.94
N ASN A 104 -0.67 37.85 -44.87
CA ASN A 104 -0.70 38.19 -46.30
C ASN A 104 -1.74 39.26 -46.65
N ILE A 105 -2.91 39.26 -45.99
CA ILE A 105 -3.96 40.27 -46.21
C ILE A 105 -3.55 41.61 -45.60
N LEU A 106 -2.99 41.60 -44.38
CA LEU A 106 -2.49 42.80 -43.71
C LEU A 106 -1.31 43.44 -44.46
N THR A 107 -0.36 42.62 -44.93
CA THR A 107 0.79 43.10 -45.71
C THR A 107 0.36 43.66 -47.08
N ARG A 108 -0.64 43.06 -47.73
CA ARG A 108 -1.24 43.59 -48.97
C ARG A 108 -1.94 44.95 -48.74
N LEU A 109 -2.64 45.10 -47.62
CA LEU A 109 -3.29 46.36 -47.24
C LEU A 109 -2.27 47.44 -46.88
N GLN A 110 -1.19 47.09 -46.18
CA GLN A 110 -0.13 48.02 -45.76
C GLN A 110 0.75 48.50 -46.93
N ASN A 111 1.03 47.64 -47.91
CA ASN A 111 1.92 47.98 -49.03
C ASN A 111 1.20 48.72 -50.18
N ARG A 112 -0.03 49.18 -49.99
CA ARG A 112 -0.83 49.81 -51.06
C ARG A 112 -0.59 51.32 -51.10
N GLY A 113 0.09 51.79 -52.15
CA GLY A 113 0.50 53.20 -52.30
C GLY A 113 -0.56 54.17 -52.90
N SER A 114 -1.72 53.71 -53.39
CA SER A 114 -2.73 54.61 -53.97
C SER A 114 -4.16 54.09 -53.81
N TRP A 115 -5.06 54.98 -53.39
CA TRP A 115 -6.48 54.72 -53.09
C TRP A 115 -7.42 54.99 -54.28
N ASN A 116 -6.88 55.31 -55.45
CA ASN A 116 -7.68 55.86 -56.55
C ASN A 116 -8.46 54.82 -57.38
N ASN A 117 -8.29 53.52 -57.13
CA ASN A 117 -8.99 52.43 -57.83
C ASN A 117 -9.38 51.29 -56.85
N ILE A 118 -10.15 51.62 -55.82
CA ILE A 118 -10.59 50.64 -54.82
C ILE A 118 -11.91 50.02 -55.26
N ASN A 119 -11.92 48.70 -55.49
CA ASN A 119 -13.16 47.94 -55.49
C ASN A 119 -13.61 47.77 -54.03
N LEU A 120 -14.50 48.66 -53.60
CA LEU A 120 -14.98 48.72 -52.21
C LEU A 120 -15.57 47.38 -51.75
N SER A 121 -16.22 46.64 -52.66
CA SER A 121 -16.81 45.34 -52.35
C SER A 121 -15.75 44.28 -52.04
N GLU A 122 -14.64 44.26 -52.77
CA GLU A 122 -13.54 43.31 -52.56
C GLU A 122 -12.79 43.58 -51.25
N GLU A 123 -12.57 44.86 -50.92
CA GLU A 123 -11.92 45.24 -49.67
C GLU A 123 -12.81 44.96 -48.46
N CYS A 124 -14.11 45.28 -48.52
CA CYS A 124 -15.05 44.91 -47.47
C CYS A 124 -15.07 43.38 -47.27
N GLY A 125 -15.07 42.60 -48.35
CA GLY A 125 -14.95 41.14 -48.27
C GLY A 125 -13.65 40.68 -47.61
N ALA A 126 -12.52 41.33 -47.91
CA ALA A 126 -11.23 41.02 -47.29
C ALA A 126 -11.21 41.32 -45.78
N TYR A 127 -11.80 42.43 -45.34
CA TYR A 127 -11.94 42.76 -43.92
C TYR A 127 -12.88 41.80 -43.17
N VAL A 128 -14.00 41.41 -43.80
CA VAL A 128 -14.92 40.42 -43.22
C VAL A 128 -14.22 39.07 -43.04
N ASN A 129 -13.49 38.61 -44.06
CA ASN A 129 -12.72 37.35 -43.98
C ASN A 129 -11.63 37.42 -42.91
N LEU A 130 -10.93 38.56 -42.79
CA LEU A 130 -9.93 38.78 -41.75
C LEU A 130 -10.55 38.72 -40.35
N PHE A 131 -11.69 39.39 -40.15
CA PHE A 131 -12.44 39.35 -38.90
C PHE A 131 -12.90 37.94 -38.54
N GLN A 132 -13.50 37.21 -39.49
CA GLN A 132 -13.94 35.82 -39.27
C GLN A 132 -12.78 34.88 -38.92
N THR A 133 -11.63 35.08 -39.57
CA THR A 133 -10.40 34.32 -39.30
C THR A 133 -9.91 34.56 -37.87
N HIS A 134 -9.79 35.83 -37.45
CA HIS A 134 -9.39 36.16 -36.08
C HIS A 134 -10.42 35.71 -35.04
N HIS A 135 -11.71 35.82 -35.35
CA HIS A 135 -12.78 35.35 -34.47
C HIS A 135 -12.69 33.84 -34.24
N SER A 136 -12.54 33.06 -35.31
CA SER A 136 -12.37 31.61 -35.24
C SER A 136 -11.11 31.22 -34.46
N GLN A 137 -10.01 31.96 -34.66
CA GLN A 137 -8.78 31.75 -33.90
C GLN A 137 -8.96 32.07 -32.40
N GLY A 138 -9.64 33.16 -32.07
CA GLY A 138 -9.99 33.51 -30.70
C GLY A 138 -10.80 32.41 -30.01
N GLN A 139 -11.78 31.83 -30.71
CA GLN A 139 -12.56 30.70 -30.21
C GLN A 139 -11.69 29.46 -29.95
N LEU A 140 -10.73 29.15 -30.83
CA LEU A 140 -9.78 28.07 -30.62
C LEU A 140 -8.93 28.30 -29.36
N PHE A 141 -8.40 29.50 -29.15
CA PHE A 141 -7.65 29.84 -27.94
C PHE A 141 -8.48 29.63 -26.67
N VAL A 142 -9.73 30.10 -26.65
CA VAL A 142 -10.63 29.92 -25.51
C VAL A 142 -10.85 28.43 -25.25
N LYS A 143 -11.16 27.65 -26.28
CA LYS A 143 -11.41 26.20 -26.15
C LYS A 143 -10.17 25.44 -25.63
N THR A 144 -8.98 25.76 -26.13
CA THR A 144 -7.73 25.16 -25.64
C THR A 144 -7.44 25.57 -24.20
N ALA A 145 -7.64 26.85 -23.85
CA ALA A 145 -7.46 27.33 -22.48
C ALA A 145 -8.43 26.64 -21.49
N GLU A 146 -9.70 26.46 -21.87
CA GLU A 146 -10.68 25.72 -21.08
C GLU A 146 -10.26 24.26 -20.86
N LYS A 147 -9.77 23.60 -21.92
CA LYS A 147 -9.26 22.22 -21.83
C LYS A 147 -8.07 22.13 -20.87
N HIS A 148 -7.09 23.04 -21.00
CA HIS A 148 -5.94 23.09 -20.10
C HIS A 148 -6.35 23.36 -18.65
N ALA A 149 -7.27 24.30 -18.42
CA ALA A 149 -7.77 24.58 -17.08
C ALA A 149 -8.46 23.35 -16.46
N GLY A 150 -9.21 22.60 -17.27
CA GLY A 150 -9.81 21.32 -16.87
C GLY A 150 -8.76 20.27 -16.48
N ILE A 151 -7.71 20.11 -17.29
CA ILE A 151 -6.60 19.19 -17.01
C ILE A 151 -5.87 19.58 -15.72
N CYS A 152 -5.50 20.85 -15.55
CA CYS A 152 -4.84 21.32 -14.34
C CYS A 152 -5.68 21.08 -13.08
N LYS A 153 -7.00 21.28 -13.17
CA LYS A 153 -7.93 20.99 -12.07
C LYS A 153 -7.97 19.51 -11.73
N LEU A 154 -7.98 18.64 -12.73
CA LEU A 154 -7.94 17.18 -12.54
C LEU A 154 -6.63 16.75 -11.87
N LEU A 155 -5.49 17.17 -12.41
CA LEU A 155 -4.17 16.85 -11.86
C LEU A 155 -4.02 17.32 -10.41
N TYR A 156 -4.50 18.52 -10.10
CA TYR A 156 -4.49 19.02 -8.72
C TYR A 156 -5.29 18.12 -7.77
N GLN A 157 -6.45 17.61 -8.22
CA GLN A 157 -7.26 16.68 -7.42
C GLN A 157 -6.54 15.34 -7.24
N GLU A 158 -5.96 14.79 -8.31
CA GLU A 158 -5.18 13.55 -8.27
C GLU A 158 -3.98 13.68 -7.32
N GLN A 159 -3.23 14.78 -7.39
CA GLN A 159 -2.10 15.07 -6.49
C GLN A 159 -2.52 15.16 -5.02
N LYS A 160 -3.68 15.75 -4.73
CA LYS A 160 -4.21 15.80 -3.37
C LYS A 160 -4.52 14.41 -2.83
N ILE A 161 -5.00 13.50 -3.68
CA ILE A 161 -5.25 12.11 -3.30
C ILE A 161 -3.93 11.33 -3.14
N GLN A 162 -2.95 11.54 -4.02
CA GLN A 162 -1.60 10.96 -3.87
C GLN A 162 -0.94 11.40 -2.57
N GLN A 163 -1.06 12.68 -2.20
CA GLN A 163 -0.57 13.19 -0.92
C GLN A 163 -1.23 12.45 0.26
N MET A 164 -2.55 12.29 0.22
CA MET A 164 -3.27 11.54 1.26
C MET A 164 -2.83 10.07 1.32
N ALA A 165 -2.60 9.44 0.18
CA ALA A 165 -2.06 8.08 0.12
C ALA A 165 -0.67 7.99 0.76
N LEU A 166 0.19 8.98 0.50
CA LEU A 166 1.52 9.06 1.10
C LEU A 166 1.45 9.21 2.63
N ASP A 167 0.56 10.07 3.14
CA ASP A 167 0.35 10.24 4.59
C ASP A 167 -0.12 8.93 5.25
N VAL A 168 -0.99 8.18 4.56
CA VAL A 168 -1.46 6.84 4.99
C VAL A 168 -0.30 5.85 5.03
N ALA A 169 0.55 5.82 4.00
CA ALA A 169 1.72 4.95 3.95
C ALA A 169 2.73 5.29 5.06
N ILE A 170 3.00 6.57 5.32
CA ILE A 170 3.87 7.03 6.42
C ILE A 170 3.29 6.60 7.77
N THR A 171 1.99 6.75 7.97
CA THR A 171 1.32 6.33 9.21
C THR A 171 1.49 4.84 9.45
N ASN A 172 1.34 4.02 8.42
CA ASN A 172 1.55 2.58 8.50
C ASN A 172 3.01 2.20 8.77
N LEU A 173 3.95 2.83 8.07
CA LEU A 173 5.38 2.62 8.31
C LEU A 173 5.76 2.95 9.76
N ASN A 174 5.28 4.08 10.29
CA ASN A 174 5.50 4.46 11.68
C ASN A 174 4.93 3.43 12.67
N SER A 175 3.74 2.88 12.37
CA SER A 175 3.17 1.81 13.18
C SER A 175 4.06 0.56 13.16
N HIS A 176 4.56 0.15 12.00
CA HIS A 176 5.45 -1.01 11.89
C HIS A 176 6.79 -0.78 12.61
N CYS A 177 7.39 0.41 12.48
CA CYS A 177 8.61 0.76 13.21
C CYS A 177 8.42 0.66 14.72
N ARG A 178 7.29 1.15 15.26
CA ARG A 178 6.97 1.03 16.69
C ARG A 178 6.87 -0.42 17.13
N SER A 179 6.15 -1.25 16.38
CA SER A 179 6.02 -2.68 16.71
C SER A 179 7.36 -3.43 16.67
N ILE A 180 8.28 -3.05 15.77
CA ILE A 180 9.63 -3.63 15.74
C ILE A 180 10.43 -3.22 16.97
N ILE A 181 10.36 -1.95 17.37
CA ILE A 181 11.04 -1.47 18.59
C ILE A 181 10.51 -2.20 19.81
N GLU A 182 9.18 -2.34 19.95
CA GLU A 182 8.55 -3.08 21.06
C GLU A 182 9.02 -4.54 21.08
N ALA A 183 9.01 -5.24 19.94
CA ALA A 183 9.48 -6.62 19.85
C ALA A 183 10.98 -6.75 20.18
N HIS A 184 11.79 -5.76 19.81
CA HIS A 184 13.21 -5.72 20.16
C HIS A 184 13.42 -5.57 21.66
N GLU A 185 12.66 -4.68 22.32
CA GLU A 185 12.70 -4.53 23.79
C GLU A 185 12.30 -5.83 24.50
N ASP A 186 11.28 -6.53 24.01
CA ASP A 186 10.89 -7.83 24.57
C ASP A 186 12.02 -8.87 24.46
N VAL A 187 12.70 -8.93 23.31
CA VAL A 187 13.87 -9.81 23.11
C VAL A 187 15.03 -9.40 24.03
N TYR A 188 15.29 -8.10 24.15
CA TYR A 188 16.35 -7.57 24.99
C TYR A 188 16.11 -7.93 26.47
N THR A 189 14.90 -7.68 26.98
CA THR A 189 14.55 -8.02 28.37
C THR A 189 14.57 -9.52 28.63
N PHE A 190 14.20 -10.35 27.66
CA PHE A 190 14.34 -11.79 27.75
C PHE A 190 15.81 -12.22 27.82
N ALA A 191 16.66 -11.65 26.96
CA ALA A 191 18.09 -11.93 26.94
C ALA A 191 18.76 -11.54 28.26
N GLU A 192 18.44 -10.37 28.85
CA GLU A 192 18.96 -9.98 30.16
C GLU A 192 18.58 -10.95 31.27
N LYS A 193 17.33 -11.46 31.26
CA LYS A 193 16.88 -12.47 32.24
C LYS A 193 17.67 -13.76 32.11
N GLU A 194 17.90 -14.24 30.89
CA GLU A 194 18.70 -15.45 30.65
C GLU A 194 20.19 -15.24 31.01
N ILE A 195 20.78 -14.09 30.68
CA ILE A 195 22.15 -13.75 31.11
C ILE A 195 22.26 -13.77 32.63
N THR A 196 21.29 -13.17 33.33
CA THR A 196 21.27 -13.14 34.80
C THR A 196 21.18 -14.56 35.37
N LYS A 197 20.32 -15.40 34.81
CA LYS A 197 20.15 -16.80 35.22
C LYS A 197 21.42 -17.62 34.97
N GLN A 198 22.03 -17.51 33.79
CA GLN A 198 23.27 -18.21 33.46
C GLN A 198 24.42 -17.75 34.36
N THR A 199 24.52 -16.44 34.62
CA THR A 199 25.52 -15.89 35.55
C THR A 199 25.37 -16.49 36.95
N ARG A 200 24.14 -16.61 37.46
CA ARG A 200 23.88 -17.25 38.77
C ARG A 200 24.29 -18.73 38.79
N LEU A 201 23.98 -19.48 37.73
CA LEU A 201 24.39 -20.90 37.61
C LEU A 201 25.91 -21.05 37.57
N ILE A 202 26.62 -20.19 36.84
CA ILE A 202 28.09 -20.19 36.79
C ILE A 202 28.67 -19.84 38.16
N GLN A 203 28.09 -18.87 38.86
CA GLN A 203 28.52 -18.47 40.20
C GLN A 203 28.27 -19.58 41.24
N SER A 204 27.17 -20.33 41.14
CA SER A 204 26.88 -21.43 42.07
C SER A 204 27.72 -22.68 41.78
N LEU A 205 28.15 -22.88 40.52
CA LEU A 205 28.84 -24.09 40.07
C LEU A 205 30.04 -24.49 40.94
N SER A 206 30.88 -23.53 41.34
CA SER A 206 32.04 -23.85 42.19
C SER A 206 31.61 -24.38 43.57
N THR A 207 30.57 -23.79 44.15
CA THR A 207 30.00 -24.22 45.43
C THR A 207 29.32 -25.58 45.30
N ASP A 208 28.60 -25.80 44.19
CA ASP A 208 27.92 -27.06 43.90
C ASP A 208 28.94 -28.21 43.73
N ILE A 209 30.05 -27.97 43.01
CA ILE A 209 31.15 -28.94 42.84
C ILE A 209 31.80 -29.26 44.19
N GLU A 210 32.09 -28.24 45.01
CA GLU A 210 32.70 -28.44 46.33
C GLU A 210 31.76 -29.18 47.29
N THR A 211 30.45 -28.93 47.18
CA THR A 211 29.43 -29.66 47.94
C THR A 211 29.38 -31.12 47.51
N LEU A 212 29.33 -31.40 46.20
CA LEU A 212 29.37 -32.76 45.65
C LEU A 212 30.62 -33.53 46.10
N ARG A 213 31.79 -32.86 46.12
CA ARG A 213 33.05 -33.46 46.58
C ARG A 213 33.02 -33.88 48.05
N ARG A 214 32.23 -33.20 48.88
CA ARG A 214 32.07 -33.48 50.32
C ARG A 214 31.01 -34.53 50.63
N ILE A 215 30.15 -34.86 49.66
CA ILE A 215 29.23 -35.96 49.79
C ILE A 215 30.05 -37.26 49.75
N THR A 216 30.32 -37.82 50.92
CA THR A 216 30.79 -39.20 51.03
C THR A 216 29.70 -40.09 50.48
N ILE A 217 29.99 -40.81 49.39
CA ILE A 217 29.13 -41.89 48.91
C ILE A 217 29.21 -42.99 49.97
N HIS A 218 28.37 -42.91 51.00
CA HIS A 218 28.17 -43.99 51.94
C HIS A 218 27.53 -45.13 51.15
N PHE A 219 28.24 -46.25 51.05
CA PHE A 219 27.84 -47.52 50.42
C PHE A 219 26.58 -48.16 51.06
N ILE A 220 25.80 -47.41 51.84
CA ILE A 220 24.58 -47.85 52.55
C ILE A 220 23.32 -47.35 51.82
N ALA A 221 23.46 -46.56 50.74
CA ALA A 221 22.32 -45.97 50.03
C ALA A 221 21.81 -46.78 48.82
N GLU A 222 22.27 -48.00 48.58
CA GLU A 222 21.84 -48.80 47.41
C GLU A 222 20.32 -49.03 47.44
N ASP A 223 19.76 -49.42 48.59
CA ASP A 223 18.31 -49.62 48.73
C ASP A 223 17.51 -48.32 48.56
N LYS A 224 17.98 -47.19 49.09
CA LYS A 224 17.29 -45.90 48.95
C LYS A 224 17.40 -45.34 47.53
N LEU A 225 18.54 -45.52 46.85
CA LEU A 225 18.71 -45.15 45.45
C LEU A 225 17.87 -46.03 44.54
N ILE A 226 17.74 -47.33 44.84
CA ILE A 226 16.84 -48.24 44.12
C ILE A 226 15.38 -47.83 44.32
N ILE A 227 14.98 -47.42 45.53
CA ILE A 227 13.62 -46.91 45.81
C ILE A 227 13.37 -45.61 45.04
N LEU A 228 14.27 -44.63 45.12
CA LEU A 228 14.14 -43.36 44.39
C LEU A 228 14.18 -43.55 42.86
N ALA A 229 14.97 -44.49 42.35
CA ALA A 229 15.00 -44.85 40.93
C ALA A 229 13.69 -45.52 40.49
N LYS A 230 13.08 -46.36 41.34
CA LYS A 230 11.74 -46.94 41.09
C LYS A 230 10.66 -45.87 41.09
N GLU A 231 10.67 -44.96 42.06
CA GLU A 231 9.71 -43.85 42.14
C GLU A 231 9.86 -42.90 40.94
N GLY A 232 11.10 -42.56 40.56
CA GLY A 232 11.40 -41.75 39.38
C GLY A 232 10.95 -42.41 38.07
N LYS A 233 11.15 -43.73 37.93
CA LYS A 233 10.64 -44.49 36.79
C LYS A 233 9.11 -44.49 36.75
N GLN A 234 8.45 -44.68 37.89
CA GLN A 234 6.99 -44.67 37.98
C GLN A 234 6.40 -43.31 37.63
N ALA A 235 7.04 -42.22 38.06
CA ALA A 235 6.67 -40.85 37.67
C ALA A 235 6.88 -40.61 36.17
N TYR A 236 8.00 -41.09 35.60
CA TYR A 236 8.25 -41.00 34.16
C TYR A 236 7.19 -41.76 33.35
N ASP A 237 6.85 -42.98 33.75
CA ASP A 237 5.82 -43.79 33.09
C ASP A 237 4.44 -43.12 33.15
N GLN A 238 4.10 -42.47 34.27
CA GLN A 238 2.87 -41.66 34.38
C GLN A 238 2.87 -40.46 33.44
N ILE A 239 3.99 -39.74 33.34
CA ILE A 239 4.12 -38.59 32.43
C ILE A 239 4.03 -39.07 30.97
N SER A 240 4.73 -40.15 30.63
CA SER A 240 4.72 -40.76 29.30
C SER A 240 3.30 -41.16 28.86
N ASN A 241 2.53 -41.81 29.76
CA ASN A 241 1.15 -42.16 29.51
C ASN A 241 0.27 -40.91 29.29
N ARG A 242 0.40 -39.88 30.11
CA ARG A 242 -0.34 -38.61 29.91
C ARG A 242 0.02 -37.91 28.60
N VAL A 243 1.29 -37.97 28.19
CA VAL A 243 1.74 -37.43 26.90
C VAL A 243 1.14 -38.23 25.74
N GLN A 244 1.05 -39.56 25.84
CA GLN A 244 0.37 -40.39 24.83
C GLN A 244 -1.14 -40.10 24.77
N GLU A 245 -1.81 -39.95 25.91
CA GLU A 245 -3.22 -39.55 25.98
C GLU A 245 -3.44 -38.19 25.32
N LEU A 246 -2.63 -37.18 25.67
CA LEU A 246 -2.67 -35.86 25.04
C LEU A 246 -2.43 -35.93 23.54
N THR A 247 -1.47 -36.74 23.11
CA THR A 247 -1.18 -36.93 21.68
C THR A 247 -2.36 -37.58 20.93
N SER A 248 -3.05 -38.52 21.57
CA SER A 248 -4.26 -39.14 21.02
C SER A 248 -5.44 -38.17 20.94
N LEU A 249 -5.61 -37.31 21.96
CA LEU A 249 -6.61 -36.24 21.98
C LEU A 249 -6.35 -35.20 20.89
N VAL A 250 -5.11 -34.76 20.73
CA VAL A 250 -4.71 -33.82 19.66
C VAL A 250 -5.01 -34.44 18.29
N ARG A 251 -4.68 -35.72 18.10
CA ARG A 251 -4.96 -36.42 16.84
C ARG A 251 -6.46 -36.56 16.55
N ALA A 252 -7.27 -36.83 17.58
CA ALA A 252 -8.73 -36.91 17.46
C ALA A 252 -9.34 -35.55 17.07
N VAL A 253 -8.92 -34.47 17.74
CA VAL A 253 -9.35 -33.10 17.41
C VAL A 253 -8.90 -32.71 15.99
N GLN A 254 -7.70 -33.08 15.57
CA GLN A 254 -7.23 -32.85 14.19
C GLN A 254 -8.06 -33.61 13.16
N SER A 255 -8.50 -34.84 13.45
CA SER A 255 -9.35 -35.61 12.53
C SER A 255 -10.79 -35.10 12.45
N ASP A 256 -11.30 -34.48 13.51
CA ASP A 256 -12.63 -33.86 13.52
C ASP A 256 -12.64 -32.48 12.83
N PHE A 257 -11.50 -31.79 12.76
CA PHE A 257 -11.33 -30.54 12.00
C PHE A 257 -11.12 -30.75 10.48
N LEU A 258 -10.90 -32.00 10.03
CA LEU A 258 -10.65 -32.36 8.62
C LEU A 258 -11.84 -33.08 7.95
N LYS A 259 -13.02 -33.07 8.58
CA LYS A 259 -14.31 -33.46 7.99
C LYS A 259 -15.16 -32.22 7.73
#